data_AF-A0A3R6EHV9-F1
#
_entry.id   AF-A0A3R6EHV9-F1
#
_cell.length_a   1.000
_cell.length_b   1.000
_cell.length_c   1.000
_cell.angle_alpha   90.00
_cell.angle_beta   90.00
_cell.angle_gamma   90.00
#
_symmetry.space_group_name_H-M   'P 1'
#
loop_
_entity.id
_entity.type
_entity.pdbx_description
1 polymer ?
#
loop_
_entity_poly.entity_id
_entity_poly.type
_entity_poly.pdbx_seq_one_letter_code
_entity_poly.pdbx_strand_id
1 'polypeptide(L)'
;MKLKQNSMNRFQSFIKRIGGEDKVLHFETCCLITMVVALLNMNVLGLGIAASAVSAGMISVIAGILKESYDYNTYGLFDNKDIIADALGAYAGFLIIIFIG
;
A
#
# COMPACT_ATOMS: atom_id res chain seq x y z
N MET A 1 23.67 5.55 -23.41
CA MET A 1 23.81 5.25 -21.96
C MET A 1 23.55 6.47 -21.06
N LYS A 2 24.01 7.69 -21.38
CA LYS A 2 23.78 8.93 -20.59
C LYS A 2 22.31 9.35 -20.39
N LEU A 3 21.41 9.04 -21.33
CA LEU A 3 19.98 9.41 -21.24
C LEU A 3 19.22 8.63 -20.14
N LYS A 4 19.59 7.37 -19.90
CA LYS A 4 18.92 6.50 -18.90
C LYS A 4 19.27 6.92 -17.46
N GLN A 5 20.50 7.38 -17.26
CA GLN A 5 21.02 7.81 -15.96
C GLN A 5 20.38 9.11 -15.46
N ASN A 6 20.03 10.01 -16.39
CA ASN A 6 19.35 11.28 -16.05
C ASN A 6 17.89 11.07 -15.63
N SER A 7 17.21 10.08 -16.21
CA SER A 7 15.86 9.68 -15.79
C SER A 7 15.87 9.03 -14.40
N MET A 8 16.83 8.14 -14.15
CA MET A 8 16.99 7.46 -12.85
C MET A 8 17.27 8.44 -11.71
N ASN A 9 18.12 9.46 -11.95
CA ASN A 9 18.41 10.51 -10.97
C ASN A 9 17.21 11.41 -10.67
N ARG A 10 16.37 11.71 -11.68
CA ARG A 10 15.13 12.46 -11.46
C ARG A 10 14.11 11.64 -10.68
N PHE A 11 13.98 10.35 -10.99
CA PHE A 11 13.09 9.43 -10.29
C PHE A 11 13.47 9.31 -8.82
N GLN A 12 14.75 9.09 -8.51
CA GLN A 12 15.21 9.05 -7.12
C GLN A 12 15.06 10.39 -6.40
N SER A 13 15.24 11.54 -7.09
CA SER A 13 14.95 12.85 -6.48
C SER A 13 13.45 13.04 -6.20
N PHE A 14 12.59 12.48 -7.04
CA PHE A 14 11.13 12.56 -6.88
C PHE A 14 10.68 11.68 -5.72
N ILE A 15 11.19 10.45 -5.63
CA ILE A 15 10.93 9.54 -4.50
C ILE A 15 11.43 10.14 -3.17
N LYS A 16 12.65 10.71 -3.14
CA LYS A 16 13.15 11.44 -1.96
C LYS A 16 12.28 12.64 -1.59
N ARG A 17 11.60 13.26 -2.55
CA ARG A 17 10.76 14.44 -2.33
C ARG A 17 9.35 14.09 -1.85
N ILE A 18 8.84 12.90 -2.14
CA ILE A 18 7.51 12.43 -1.71
C ILE A 18 7.57 11.80 -0.30
N GLY A 19 8.73 11.32 0.13
CA GLY A 19 8.91 10.84 1.50
C GLY A 19 9.97 9.75 1.67
N GLY A 20 10.65 9.34 0.60
CA GLY A 20 11.63 8.25 0.61
C GLY A 20 11.10 6.98 -0.05
N GLU A 21 12.00 6.06 -0.39
CA GLU A 21 11.67 4.76 -1.00
C GLU A 21 10.76 3.91 -0.09
N ASP A 22 10.92 4.08 1.23
CA ASP A 22 10.16 3.37 2.26
C ASP A 22 8.66 3.69 2.22
N LYS A 23 8.29 4.97 2.04
CA LYS A 23 6.87 5.40 1.94
C LYS A 23 6.18 4.87 0.68
N VAL A 24 6.92 4.79 -0.41
CA VAL A 24 6.40 4.24 -1.67
C VAL A 24 6.18 2.75 -1.52
N LEU A 25 7.12 2.06 -0.87
CA LEU A 25 7.00 0.64 -0.60
C LEU A 25 5.76 0.34 0.25
N HIS A 26 5.58 1.06 1.37
CA HIS A 26 4.39 0.98 2.23
C HIS A 26 3.07 1.08 1.45
N PHE A 27 2.95 2.15 0.65
CA PHE A 27 1.80 2.37 -0.23
C PHE A 27 1.59 1.19 -1.20
N GLU A 28 2.64 0.74 -1.89
CA GLU A 28 2.56 -0.35 -2.86
C GLU A 28 2.14 -1.67 -2.20
N THR A 29 2.73 -2.02 -1.05
CA THR A 29 2.36 -3.23 -0.32
C THR A 29 0.91 -3.22 0.13
N CYS A 30 0.42 -2.12 0.72
CA CYS A 30 -0.99 -2.04 1.13
C CYS A 30 -1.96 -2.07 -0.06
N CYS A 31 -1.60 -1.44 -1.18
CA CYS A 31 -2.38 -1.53 -2.41
C CYS A 31 -2.48 -2.97 -2.92
N LEU A 32 -1.33 -3.68 -3.00
CA LEU A 32 -1.27 -5.08 -3.43
C LEU A 32 -2.04 -6.02 -2.49
N ILE A 33 -1.86 -5.87 -1.17
CA ILE A 33 -2.59 -6.67 -0.16
C ILE A 33 -4.10 -6.48 -0.35
N THR A 34 -4.56 -5.22 -0.48
CA THR A 34 -5.97 -4.92 -0.68
C THR A 34 -6.52 -5.58 -1.94
N MET A 35 -5.81 -5.50 -3.07
CA MET A 35 -6.26 -6.13 -4.30
C MET A 35 -6.29 -7.66 -4.21
N VAL A 36 -5.24 -8.29 -3.68
CA VAL A 36 -5.15 -9.74 -3.57
C VAL A 36 -6.25 -10.28 -2.64
N VAL A 37 -6.44 -9.66 -1.47
CA VAL A 37 -7.47 -10.08 -0.52
C VAL A 37 -8.86 -9.87 -1.10
N ALA A 38 -9.12 -8.76 -1.80
CA ALA A 38 -10.41 -8.53 -2.43
C ALA A 38 -10.70 -9.55 -3.54
N LEU A 39 -9.72 -9.88 -4.38
CA LEU A 39 -9.86 -10.91 -5.40
C LEU A 39 -10.08 -12.29 -4.79
N LEU A 40 -9.42 -12.62 -3.68
CA LEU A 40 -9.66 -13.87 -2.95
C LEU A 40 -11.09 -13.90 -2.37
N ASN A 41 -11.54 -12.80 -1.78
CA ASN A 41 -12.91 -12.70 -1.24
C ASN A 41 -13.96 -12.87 -2.34
N MET A 42 -13.74 -12.31 -3.53
CA MET A 42 -14.64 -12.47 -4.67
C MET A 42 -14.62 -13.91 -5.24
N ASN A 43 -13.43 -14.47 -5.47
CA ASN A 43 -13.29 -15.74 -6.18
C ASN A 43 -13.43 -16.99 -5.29
N VAL A 44 -13.06 -16.90 -4.02
CA VAL A 44 -13.09 -18.04 -3.08
C VAL A 44 -14.37 -18.02 -2.24
N LEU A 45 -14.75 -16.85 -1.73
CA LEU A 45 -15.90 -16.72 -0.83
C LEU A 45 -17.19 -16.29 -1.55
N GLY A 46 -17.11 -15.93 -2.83
CA GLY A 46 -18.27 -15.46 -3.60
C GLY A 46 -18.86 -14.14 -3.08
N LEU A 47 -18.06 -13.34 -2.35
CA LEU A 47 -18.51 -12.08 -1.79
C LEU A 47 -18.65 -11.03 -2.90
N GLY A 48 -19.72 -10.24 -2.83
CA GLY A 48 -19.94 -9.11 -3.75
C GLY A 48 -18.79 -8.10 -3.69
N ILE A 49 -18.53 -7.41 -4.80
CA ILE A 49 -17.39 -6.50 -5.01
C ILE A 49 -17.24 -5.50 -3.87
N ALA A 50 -18.34 -4.84 -3.45
CA ALA A 50 -18.31 -3.88 -2.35
C ALA A 50 -17.91 -4.51 -1.00
N ALA A 51 -18.45 -5.69 -0.67
CA ALA A 51 -18.12 -6.39 0.57
C ALA A 51 -16.66 -6.88 0.57
N SER A 52 -16.19 -7.37 -0.58
CA SER A 52 -14.81 -7.80 -0.79
C SER A 52 -13.82 -6.64 -0.70
N ALA A 53 -14.12 -5.50 -1.30
CA ALA A 53 -13.27 -4.31 -1.27
C ALA A 53 -13.19 -3.71 0.15
N VAL A 54 -14.32 -3.59 0.86
CA VAL A 54 -14.33 -3.06 2.23
C VAL A 54 -13.56 -3.98 3.19
N SER A 55 -13.81 -5.29 3.13
CA SER A 55 -13.10 -6.26 3.99
C SER A 55 -11.60 -6.29 3.71
N ALA A 56 -11.20 -6.24 2.45
CA ALA A 56 -9.80 -6.19 2.06
C ALA A 56 -9.10 -4.90 2.50
N GLY A 57 -9.76 -3.75 2.34
CA GLY A 57 -9.24 -2.47 2.81
C GLY A 57 -9.02 -2.46 4.32
N MET A 58 -9.96 -3.00 5.10
CA MET A 58 -9.82 -3.14 6.55
C MET A 58 -8.63 -4.03 6.93
N ILE A 59 -8.48 -5.19 6.27
CA ILE A 59 -7.36 -6.11 6.50
C ILE A 59 -6.02 -5.42 6.18
N SER A 60 -5.94 -4.67 5.08
CA SER A 60 -4.74 -3.96 4.69
C SER A 60 -4.35 -2.88 5.69
N VAL A 61 -5.31 -2.08 6.18
CA VAL A 61 -5.03 -1.04 7.19
C VAL A 61 -4.56 -1.67 8.51
N ILE A 62 -5.19 -2.76 8.94
CA ILE A 62 -4.77 -3.50 10.14
C ILE A 62 -3.34 -4.05 9.95
N ALA A 63 -3.04 -4.61 8.78
CA ALA A 63 -1.70 -5.10 8.47
C ALA A 63 -0.63 -4.00 8.52
N GLY A 64 -0.92 -2.82 7.96
CA GLY A 64 -0.03 -1.64 8.04
C GLY A 64 0.23 -1.19 9.48
N ILE A 65 -0.84 -1.05 10.28
CA ILE A 65 -0.73 -0.67 11.70
C ILE A 65 0.06 -1.72 12.50
N LEU A 66 -0.16 -3.02 12.25
CA LEU A 66 0.55 -4.09 12.93
C LEU A 66 2.05 -4.10 12.58
N LYS A 67 2.39 -3.86 11.30
CA LYS A 67 3.78 -3.75 10.85
C LYS A 67 4.48 -2.57 11.53
N GLU A 68 3.83 -1.42 11.58
CA GLU A 68 4.39 -0.22 12.23
C GLU A 68 4.52 -0.39 13.75
N SER A 69 3.54 -1.04 14.39
CA SER A 69 3.62 -1.38 15.82
C SER A 69 4.75 -2.37 16.12
N TYR A 70 5.01 -3.30 15.21
CA TYR A 70 6.12 -4.25 15.33
C TYR A 70 7.47 -3.55 15.16
N ASP A 71 7.60 -2.64 14.20
CA ASP A 71 8.82 -1.86 13.97
C ASP A 71 9.12 -0.92 15.14
N TYR A 72 8.09 -0.31 15.74
CA TYR A 72 8.27 0.48 16.96
C TYR A 72 8.82 -0.35 18.12
N ASN A 73 8.28 -1.55 18.33
CA ASN A 73 8.69 -2.40 19.44
C ASN A 73 10.07 -3.05 19.21
N THR A 74 10.45 -3.31 17.96
CA THR A 74 11.68 -4.04 17.61
C THR A 74 12.86 -3.11 17.34
N TYR A 75 12.61 -1.99 16.67
CA TYR A 75 13.65 -1.07 16.19
C TYR A 75 13.52 0.35 16.77
N GLY A 76 12.44 0.65 17.50
CA GLY A 76 12.20 1.98 18.07
C GLY A 76 11.86 3.06 17.02
N LEU A 77 11.54 2.64 15.80
CA LEU A 77 11.19 3.52 14.68
C LEU A 77 9.68 3.48 14.50
N PHE A 78 9.02 4.62 14.70
CA PHE A 78 7.59 4.80 14.41
C PHE A 78 7.44 6.10 13.62
N ASP A 79 7.00 6.00 12.38
CA ASP A 79 6.75 7.15 11.52
C ASP A 79 5.29 7.18 11.09
N ASN A 80 4.57 8.20 11.60
CA ASN A 80 3.18 8.48 11.24
C ASN A 80 2.97 8.62 9.72
N LYS A 81 4.01 8.94 8.95
CA LYS A 81 3.92 9.02 7.49
C LYS A 81 3.78 7.64 6.83
N ASP A 82 4.30 6.57 7.43
CA ASP A 82 4.09 5.19 6.94
C ASP A 82 2.63 4.79 7.07
N ILE A 83 2.00 5.12 8.21
CA ILE A 83 0.57 4.86 8.41
C ILE A 83 -0.30 5.60 7.38
N ILE A 84 0.06 6.84 7.04
CA ILE A 84 -0.64 7.60 5.99
C ILE A 84 -0.42 6.94 4.62
N ALA A 85 0.80 6.49 4.31
CA ALA A 85 1.10 5.79 3.06
C ALA A 85 0.33 4.46 2.95
N ASP A 86 0.23 3.70 4.03
CA ASP A 86 -0.54 2.45 4.13
C ASP A 86 -2.03 2.71 3.90
N ALA A 87 -2.59 3.74 4.54
CA ALA A 87 -3.98 4.13 4.38
C ALA A 87 -4.30 4.57 2.94
N LEU A 88 -3.40 5.36 2.31
CA LEU A 88 -3.53 5.76 0.91
C LEU A 88 -3.40 4.55 -0.03
N GLY A 89 -2.52 3.60 0.27
CA GLY A 89 -2.35 2.37 -0.49
C GLY A 89 -3.60 1.51 -0.45
N ALA A 90 -4.17 1.31 0.74
CA ALA A 90 -5.42 0.61 0.91
C ALA A 90 -6.60 1.28 0.18
N TYR A 91 -6.67 2.61 0.24
CA TYR A 91 -7.68 3.37 -0.49
C TYR A 91 -7.53 3.26 -2.01
N ALA A 92 -6.30 3.32 -2.53
CA ALA A 92 -6.03 3.12 -3.95
C ALA A 92 -6.42 1.70 -4.39
N GLY A 93 -6.04 0.67 -3.64
CA GLY A 93 -6.43 -0.72 -3.90
C GLY A 93 -7.95 -0.92 -3.88
N PHE A 94 -8.64 -0.27 -2.93
CA PHE A 94 -10.10 -0.26 -2.87
C PHE A 94 -10.71 0.33 -4.16
N LEU A 95 -10.26 1.52 -4.59
CA LEU A 95 -10.76 2.14 -5.81
C LEU A 95 -10.52 1.26 -7.04
N ILE A 96 -9.33 0.67 -7.16
CA ILE A 96 -9.01 -0.22 -8.28
C ILE A 96 -10.00 -1.39 -8.35
N ILE A 97 -10.30 -2.03 -7.22
CA ILE A 97 -11.25 -3.15 -7.17
C ILE A 97 -12.67 -2.68 -7.51
N ILE A 98 -13.10 -1.52 -7.05
CA ILE A 98 -14.43 -0.97 -7.39
C ILE A 98 -14.54 -0.63 -8.88
N PHE A 99 -13.46 -0.20 -9.53
CA PHE A 99 -13.47 0.12 -10.96
C PHE A 99 -13.32 -1.09 -11.89
N ILE A 100 -12.63 -2.15 -11.42
CA ILE A 100 -12.35 -3.35 -12.22
C ILE A 100 -13.39 -4.46 -12.00
N GLY A 101 -13.88 -4.61 -10.76
CA GLY A 101 -14.88 -5.61 -10.37
C GLY A 101 -16.28 -5.22 -10.81
#